data_AF-A0A655V6M2-F1
#
_entry.id   AF-A0A655V6M2-F1
#
_cell.length_a   1.000
_cell.length_b   1.000
_cell.length_c   1.000
_cell.angle_alpha   90.00
_cell.angle_beta   90.00
_cell.angle_gamma   90.00
#
_symmetry.space_group_name_H-M   'P 1'
#
loop_
_entity.id
_entity.type
_entity.pdbx_description
1 polymer ?
#
loop_
_entity_poly.entity_id
_entity_poly.type
_entity_poly.pdbx_seq_one_letter_code
_entity_poly.pdbx_strand_id
1 'polypeptide(L)' 'MDEPLTAIDKQGVSVLEALFLSHAQQGGIVILTTHQDMFADNPKLRKIRLGDPK' A
#
# COMPACT_ATOMS: atom_id res chain seq x y z
N MET A 1 2.68 -7.31 4.99
CA MET A 1 4.06 -6.78 5.00
C MET A 1 4.12 -5.67 6.02
N ASP A 2 5.06 -5.73 6.95
CA ASP A 2 5.24 -4.67 7.94
C ASP A 2 6.25 -3.65 7.43
N GLU A 3 5.81 -2.40 7.28
CA GLU A 3 6.58 -1.27 6.80
C GLU A 3 7.46 -1.50 5.54
N PRO A 4 6.94 -2.05 4.43
CA PRO A 4 7.75 -2.36 3.25
C PRO A 4 8.31 -1.13 2.50
N LEU A 5 8.05 0.08 3.00
CA LEU A 5 8.23 1.36 2.29
C LEU A 5 9.26 2.26 2.98
N THR A 6 9.68 1.94 4.22
CA THR A 6 10.54 2.80 5.03
C THR A 6 11.91 3.07 4.41
N ALA A 7 12.44 2.12 3.63
CA ALA A 7 13.74 2.24 2.95
C ALA A 7 13.67 2.58 1.46
N ILE A 8 12.47 2.87 0.93
CA ILE A 8 12.21 3.02 -0.51
C ILE A 8 11.88 4.48 -0.81
N ASP A 9 12.48 5.02 -1.86
CA ASP A 9 12.19 6.37 -2.31
C ASP A 9 10.85 6.47 -3.05
N LYS A 10 10.45 7.70 -3.43
CA LYS A 10 9.17 7.95 -4.12
C LYS A 10 9.04 7.21 -5.45
N GLN A 11 10.13 6.94 -6.17
CA GLN A 11 10.07 6.21 -7.43
C GLN A 11 9.85 4.72 -7.19
N GLY A 12 10.57 4.13 -6.23
CA GLY A 12 10.40 2.73 -5.85
C GLY A 12 9.01 2.47 -5.26
N VAL A 13 8.44 3.45 -4.55
CA VAL A 13 7.05 3.46 -4.10
C VAL A 13 6.10 3.26 -5.30
N SER A 14 6.20 4.10 -6.34
CA SER A 14 5.35 3.99 -7.54
C SER A 14 5.46 2.63 -8.24
N VAL A 15 6.66 2.03 -8.26
CA VAL A 15 6.87 0.69 -8.81
C VAL A 15 6.13 -0.37 -7.97
N LEU A 16 6.23 -0.30 -6.65
CA LEU A 16 5.48 -1.18 -5.75
C LEU A 16 3.97 -1.02 -5.91
N GLU A 17 3.48 0.21 -6.10
CA GLU A 17 2.06 0.47 -6.36
C GLU A 17 1.58 -0.29 -7.61
N ALA A 18 2.35 -0.21 -8.70
CA ALA A 18 2.03 -0.92 -9.95
C ALA A 18 2.04 -2.45 -9.77
N LEU A 19 2.99 -2.98 -9.00
CA LEU A 19 3.07 -4.41 -8.68
C LEU A 19 1.86 -4.87 -7.86
N PHE A 20 1.46 -4.11 -6.85
CA PHE A 20 0.28 -4.43 -6.03
C PHE A 20 -1.00 -4.42 -6.85
N LEU A 21 -1.15 -3.42 -7.74
CA LEU A 21 -2.31 -3.34 -8.64
C LEU A 21 -2.35 -4.53 -9.60
N SER A 22 -1.21 -4.91 -10.19
CA SER A 22 -1.12 -6.07 -11.07
C SER A 22 -1.49 -7.36 -10.33
N HIS A 23 -0.95 -7.57 -9.13
CA HIS A 23 -1.27 -8.74 -8.30
C HIS A 23 -2.77 -8.80 -7.94
N ALA A 24 -3.36 -7.67 -7.56
CA ALA A 24 -4.79 -7.59 -7.26
C ALA A 24 -5.67 -7.86 -8.50
N GLN A 25 -5.27 -7.38 -9.68
CA GLN A 25 -5.97 -7.66 -10.94
C GLN A 25 -5.92 -9.14 -11.33
N GLN A 26 -4.88 -9.85 -10.92
CA GLN A 26 -4.73 -11.30 -11.11
C GLN A 26 -5.52 -12.13 -10.08
N GLY A 27 -6.34 -11.49 -9.23
CA GLY A 27 -7.13 -12.16 -8.19
C GLY A 27 -6.37 -12.38 -6.88
N GLY A 28 -5.17 -11.82 -6.73
CA GLY A 28 -4.40 -11.84 -5.50
C GLY A 28 -4.87 -10.81 -4.47
N ILE A 29 -4.34 -10.91 -3.25
CA ILE A 29 -4.65 -10.01 -2.14
C ILE A 29 -3.34 -9.47 -1.55
N VAL A 30 -3.26 -8.16 -1.37
CA VAL A 30 -2.13 -7.50 -0.70
C VAL A 30 -2.60 -6.91 0.63
N ILE A 31 -1.93 -7.27 1.73
CA ILE A 31 -2.13 -6.67 3.06
C ILE A 31 -0.79 -6.05 3.49
N LEU A 32 -0.82 -4.75 3.76
CA LEU A 32 0.35 -3.98 4.18
C LEU A 32 0.02 -3.07 5.36
N THR A 33 0.99 -2.85 6.23
CA THR A 33 0.99 -1.83 7.27
C THR A 33 2.07 -0.82 6.93
N THR A 34 1.77 0.47 7.07
CA THR A 34 2.69 1.55 6.76
C THR A 34 2.35 2.81 7.55
N HIS A 35 3.37 3.56 7.94
CA HIS A 35 3.24 4.91 8.50
C HIS A 35 3.22 6.00 7.42
N GLN A 36 3.50 5.65 6.16
CA GLN A 36 3.52 6.59 5.04
C GLN A 36 2.10 6.72 4.44
N ASP A 37 1.67 7.95 4.16
CA ASP A 37 0.43 8.19 3.43
C ASP A 37 0.61 7.88 1.94
N MET A 38 0.48 6.59 1.61
CA MET A 38 0.40 6.11 0.23
C MET A 38 -1.05 5.89 -0.18
N PHE A 39 -1.28 5.89 -1.50
CA PHE A 39 -2.52 5.44 -2.12
C PHE A 39 -3.80 6.25 -1.85
N ALA A 40 -3.68 7.51 -1.40
CA ALA A 40 -4.84 8.33 -1.02
C ALA A 40 -5.89 8.49 -2.14
N ASP A 41 -5.46 8.43 -3.42
CA ASP A 41 -6.31 8.71 -4.58
C ASP A 41 -6.62 7.49 -5.46
N ASN A 42 -6.32 6.26 -5.01
CA ASN A 42 -6.59 5.08 -5.83
C ASN A 42 -7.94 4.44 -5.48
N PRO A 43 -8.95 4.50 -6.37
CA PRO A 43 -10.30 4.01 -6.09
C PRO A 43 -10.37 2.48 -5.88
N LYS A 44 -9.32 1.74 -6.25
CA LYS A 44 -9.23 0.27 -6.06
C LYS A 44 -8.66 -0.12 -4.71
N LEU A 45 -8.21 0.83 -3.90
CA LEU A 45 -7.57 0.56 -2.62
C LEU A 45 -8.50 0.92 -1.46
N ARG A 46 -8.64 -0.04 -0.53
CA ARG A 46 -9.40 0.14 0.69
C ARG A 46 -8.44 0.31 1.86
N LYS A 47 -8.28 1.54 2.36
CA LYS A 47 -7.52 1.82 3.58
C LYS A 47 -8.36 1.40 4.79
N ILE A 48 -7.82 0.51 5.61
CA ILE A 48 -8.40 0.13 6.90
C ILE A 48 -7.46 0.67 7.98
N ARG A 49 -7.96 1.52 8.87
CA ARG A 49 -7.21 1.94 10.06
C ARG A 49 -7.35 0.86 11.13
N LEU A 50 -6.22 0.39 11.65
CA LEU A 50 -6.17 -0.58 12.74
C LEU A 50 -5.92 0.18 14.05
N GLY A 51 -6.93 0.22 14.93
CA GLY A 51 -6.87 0.91 16.23
C GLY A 51 -7.51 2.32 16.23
N ASP A 52 -7.90 2.78 17.42
CA ASP A 52 -8.39 4.14 17.65
C ASP A 52 -7.23 5.07 18.07
N PRO A 53 -7.18 6.33 17.56
CA PRO A 53 -6.27 7.31 18.11
C PRO A 53 -6.64 7.56 19.58
N LYS A 54 -5.68 7.35 20.49
CA LYS A 54 -5.77 7.85 21.87
C LYS A 54 -5.56 9.37 21.88
#